data_AF-A0A7S1KZ44-F1
#
_entry.id   AF-A0A7S1KZ44-F1
#
_cell.length_a   1.000
_cell.length_b   1.000
_cell.length_c   1.000
_cell.angle_alpha   90.00
_cell.angle_beta   90.00
_cell.angle_gamma   90.00
#
_symmetry.space_group_name_H-M   'P 1'
#
loop_
_entity.id
_entity.type
_entity.pdbx_description
1 polymer ?
#
loop_
_entity_poly.entity_id
_entity_poly.type
_entity_poly.pdbx_seq_one_letter_code
_entity_poly.pdbx_strand_id
1 'polypeptide(L)'
;AGMGRNAAFRSRAAITASLLHSKPTHTAGRALAASLSDSALLGTRGAPGASRCGSTPNSSACATAGGGSGACGSGACAGADDGEDAEARGDELLVPLRPKLRSLDHYDLMDAFDASLHSQEEETKRQEAKKKQVQVRERLDGQMAERQKAKDLEVMEQQRAREQVLADAEKLAKEQAAERQRQAAQREELLRTALEAEEIFAEKKRRAQDERRRDYERVCQVIQQDEQKKAEEAETSKKLQNERSTAFREYLKQTRAERAKEKRKAQEEEKKMLAEMKRVSDEREAKAVAALEARKAQLERFSKSLGAPLAEKRAQEERDYEERGERQKQERLQRELEALEQKEEVRKVKLREVVDANRRFAQDRSERLDPRQEADREQMELWRLDNEVGATQDRRKRELARQQRKDMDDHCIAVMRKNASVHISEFGLTDDVRKRELVFQRDRLERLGQEGFRPELSTALRREAEQAAQTVLAA
;
A
#
# COMPACT_ATOMS: atom_id res chain seq x y z
N ALA A 1 -63.07 -23.57 53.83
CA ALA A 1 -64.07 -24.10 52.89
C ALA A 1 -64.04 -23.26 51.63
N GLY A 2 -63.95 -23.87 50.44
CA GLY A 2 -64.07 -23.15 49.16
C GLY A 2 -63.05 -23.55 48.09
N MET A 3 -63.19 -24.77 47.56
CA MET A 3 -62.54 -25.24 46.34
C MET A 3 -63.10 -24.54 45.08
N GLY A 4 -62.31 -24.50 44.00
CA GLY A 4 -62.80 -25.03 42.72
C GLY A 4 -62.72 -24.15 41.45
N ARG A 5 -61.80 -24.57 40.54
CA ARG A 5 -61.96 -24.78 39.08
C ARG A 5 -62.28 -23.59 38.15
N ASN A 6 -61.43 -23.41 37.13
CA ASN A 6 -61.78 -23.80 35.75
C ASN A 6 -60.58 -23.75 34.80
N ALA A 7 -60.43 -24.83 34.03
CA ALA A 7 -59.59 -24.96 32.87
C ALA A 7 -60.36 -24.51 31.61
N ALA A 8 -59.62 -24.09 30.57
CA ALA A 8 -59.70 -24.62 29.19
C ALA A 8 -59.66 -23.58 28.04
N PHE A 9 -58.77 -23.89 27.08
CA PHE A 9 -58.98 -23.92 25.62
C PHE A 9 -58.36 -22.86 24.67
N ARG A 10 -57.74 -23.44 23.60
CA ARG A 10 -57.33 -22.94 22.25
C ARG A 10 -55.93 -22.30 22.15
N SER A 11 -54.89 -22.91 21.58
CA SER A 11 -54.67 -23.70 20.34
C SER A 11 -54.82 -22.89 19.04
N ARG A 12 -53.67 -22.64 18.36
CA ARG A 12 -53.48 -22.66 16.89
C ARG A 12 -52.06 -22.18 16.54
N ALA A 13 -51.28 -23.06 15.91
CA ALA A 13 -50.73 -22.87 14.56
C ALA A 13 -49.46 -23.72 14.37
N ALA A 14 -49.65 -24.90 13.78
CA ALA A 14 -48.64 -25.57 12.98
C ALA A 14 -49.05 -25.37 11.52
N ILE A 15 -48.14 -24.86 10.69
CA ILE A 15 -48.19 -25.01 9.22
C ILE A 15 -46.76 -25.31 8.73
N THR A 16 -46.75 -26.31 7.86
CA THR A 16 -45.71 -27.08 7.17
C THR A 16 -45.00 -26.36 6.02
N ALA A 17 -43.74 -26.73 5.77
CA ALA A 17 -43.12 -26.99 4.45
C ALA A 17 -41.62 -27.37 4.70
N SER A 18 -41.07 -28.56 4.44
CA SER A 18 -41.04 -29.46 3.26
C SER A 18 -40.02 -29.05 2.18
N LEU A 19 -39.11 -29.99 1.87
CA LEU A 19 -38.22 -30.14 0.69
C LEU A 19 -37.03 -29.18 0.55
N LEU A 20 -35.84 -29.52 0.02
CA LEU A 20 -35.07 -30.75 -0.25
C LEU A 20 -33.81 -30.29 -1.05
N HIS A 21 -32.72 -31.09 -1.04
CA HIS A 21 -31.62 -31.16 -2.04
C HIS A 21 -30.43 -30.15 -2.08
N SER A 22 -29.24 -30.70 -1.76
CA SER A 22 -28.08 -30.89 -2.67
C SER A 22 -26.72 -30.21 -2.37
N LYS A 23 -25.74 -31.10 -2.16
CA LYS A 23 -24.29 -31.12 -2.50
C LYS A 23 -23.31 -30.04 -1.96
N PRO A 24 -22.14 -30.46 -1.45
CA PRO A 24 -21.00 -29.59 -1.21
C PRO A 24 -20.13 -29.50 -2.47
N THR A 25 -19.70 -28.29 -2.83
CA THR A 25 -18.62 -28.09 -3.81
C THR A 25 -17.44 -27.44 -3.12
N HIS A 26 -16.31 -28.13 -3.19
CA HIS A 26 -14.98 -27.59 -2.94
C HIS A 26 -14.76 -26.31 -3.75
N THR A 27 -14.38 -25.22 -3.08
CA THR A 27 -13.69 -24.12 -3.72
C THR A 27 -12.48 -23.74 -2.89
N ALA A 28 -11.34 -23.76 -3.57
CA ALA A 28 -10.02 -23.50 -3.05
C ALA A 28 -9.92 -22.06 -2.51
N GLY A 29 -9.40 -21.93 -1.29
CA GLY A 29 -8.96 -20.65 -0.75
C GLY A 29 -7.77 -20.14 -1.52
N ARG A 30 -7.99 -19.16 -2.38
CA ARG A 30 -6.93 -18.33 -2.96
C ARG A 30 -6.86 -17.06 -2.12
N ALA A 31 -5.93 -17.06 -1.17
CA ALA A 31 -5.60 -15.89 -0.36
C ALA A 31 -4.96 -14.82 -1.27
N LEU A 32 -5.63 -13.68 -1.42
CA LEU A 32 -5.03 -12.45 -1.94
C LEU A 32 -4.85 -11.52 -0.74
N ALA A 33 -3.62 -11.46 -0.25
CA ALA A 33 -3.16 -10.42 0.65
C ALA A 33 -3.00 -9.13 -0.16
N ALA A 34 -3.89 -8.16 0.07
CA ALA A 34 -3.70 -6.79 -0.37
C ALA A 34 -3.31 -5.95 0.85
N SER A 35 -2.02 -5.60 0.89
CA SER A 35 -1.42 -4.67 1.84
C SER A 35 -1.94 -3.25 1.58
N LEU A 36 -2.68 -2.69 2.55
CA LEU A 36 -2.98 -1.27 2.62
C LEU A 36 -1.93 -0.62 3.55
N SER A 37 -1.03 0.16 2.96
CA SER A 37 -0.15 1.08 3.67
C SER A 37 -0.80 2.46 3.72
N ASP A 38 -1.46 2.78 4.83
CA ASP A 38 -1.83 4.15 5.20
C ASP A 38 -0.57 4.91 5.62
N SER A 39 -0.15 5.87 4.81
CA SER A 39 0.88 6.85 5.16
C SER A 39 0.22 8.18 5.41
N ALA A 40 0.16 8.55 6.69
CA ALA A 40 -0.48 9.74 7.19
C ALA A 40 0.24 11.02 6.70
N LEU A 41 -0.60 11.96 6.24
CA LEU A 41 -0.33 13.37 6.08
C LEU A 41 0.07 14.01 7.42
N LEU A 42 1.25 14.63 7.47
CA LEU A 42 1.54 15.68 8.45
C LEU A 42 2.13 16.90 7.75
N GLY A 43 1.59 18.04 8.16
CA GLY A 43 1.64 19.29 7.44
C GLY A 43 2.95 20.06 7.58
N THR A 44 3.10 20.89 6.56
CA THR A 44 3.97 22.04 6.36
C THR A 44 4.26 22.91 7.59
N ARG A 45 5.52 23.39 7.67
CA ARG A 45 5.86 24.79 8.03
C ARG A 45 7.36 25.10 7.84
N GLY A 46 7.65 26.18 7.13
CA GLY A 46 8.74 27.11 7.49
C GLY A 46 10.05 27.05 6.70
N ALA A 47 10.09 27.74 5.55
CA ALA A 47 11.28 28.49 5.11
C ALA A 47 11.41 29.78 5.99
N PRO A 48 12.48 30.62 5.92
CA PRO A 48 13.59 30.65 4.96
C PRO A 48 15.00 30.87 5.57
N GLY A 49 16.04 30.71 4.75
CA GLY A 49 17.41 31.08 5.12
C GLY A 49 18.38 30.93 3.94
N ALA A 50 18.86 32.06 3.45
CA ALA A 50 19.73 32.21 2.29
C ALA A 50 21.16 31.67 2.50
N SER A 51 21.96 31.78 1.43
CA SER A 51 23.42 31.98 1.43
C SER A 51 24.32 30.78 1.15
N ARG A 52 24.80 30.75 -0.11
CA ARG A 52 26.19 30.54 -0.61
C ARG A 52 26.25 29.53 -1.75
N CYS A 53 26.36 29.96 -3.00
CA CYS A 53 27.62 30.21 -3.73
C CYS A 53 28.83 29.35 -3.29
N GLY A 54 29.26 28.47 -4.19
CA GLY A 54 30.51 27.73 -4.13
C GLY A 54 30.62 26.80 -5.35
N SER A 55 30.98 27.29 -6.53
CA SER A 55 32.36 27.41 -7.02
C SER A 55 33.00 26.05 -7.34
N THR A 56 33.09 25.79 -8.64
CA THR A 56 34.03 24.87 -9.29
C THR A 56 35.48 25.24 -8.97
N PRO A 57 36.39 24.26 -8.95
CA PRO A 57 37.79 24.43 -9.34
C PRO A 57 38.02 23.58 -10.62
N ASN A 58 38.44 24.10 -11.79
CA ASN A 58 39.75 24.68 -12.15
C ASN A 58 40.92 23.99 -11.42
N SER A 59 42.01 23.51 -12.02
CA SER A 59 42.62 23.74 -13.33
C SER A 59 43.98 23.01 -13.35
N SER A 60 44.53 22.79 -14.55
CA SER A 60 45.96 22.67 -14.95
C SER A 60 46.25 21.33 -15.66
N ALA A 61 46.46 21.26 -16.97
CA ALA A 61 47.48 21.90 -17.84
C ALA A 61 48.63 20.93 -18.18
N CYS A 62 49.04 21.01 -19.44
CA CYS A 62 50.31 20.58 -20.03
C CYS A 62 50.52 19.07 -20.28
N ALA A 63 50.39 18.65 -21.55
CA ALA A 63 51.53 18.14 -22.30
C ALA A 63 51.19 18.06 -23.80
N THR A 64 51.85 18.94 -24.55
CA THR A 64 51.95 18.97 -26.01
C THR A 64 53.21 18.21 -26.40
N ALA A 65 53.09 17.16 -27.23
CA ALA A 65 54.08 16.49 -28.10
C ALA A 65 53.50 15.11 -28.44
N GLY A 66 53.48 14.55 -29.64
CA GLY A 66 54.09 14.85 -30.93
C GLY A 66 54.11 13.52 -31.72
N GLY A 67 53.83 13.57 -33.03
CA GLY A 67 54.00 12.47 -34.00
C GLY A 67 52.86 11.45 -34.05
N GLY A 68 52.33 11.02 -35.19
CA GLY A 68 52.69 11.20 -36.59
C GLY A 68 52.16 10.00 -37.39
N SER A 69 51.84 10.21 -38.68
CA SER A 69 51.61 9.19 -39.74
C SER A 69 50.32 8.36 -39.64
N GLY A 70 49.46 8.21 -40.66
CA GLY A 70 49.43 8.58 -42.08
C GLY A 70 48.00 8.29 -42.60
N ALA A 71 47.46 9.08 -43.54
CA ALA A 71 47.39 8.77 -44.98
C ALA A 71 46.72 7.41 -45.25
N CYS A 72 45.59 7.24 -45.94
CA CYS A 72 45.07 7.79 -47.21
C CYS A 72 43.57 7.38 -47.29
N GLY A 73 42.62 8.04 -47.95
CA GLY A 73 42.66 8.88 -49.14
C GLY A 73 41.75 8.24 -50.21
N SER A 74 40.50 8.72 -50.33
CA SER A 74 39.65 8.46 -51.51
C SER A 74 38.95 9.77 -51.88
N GLY A 75 39.75 10.67 -52.46
CA GLY A 75 39.26 11.89 -53.09
C GLY A 75 38.51 11.56 -54.37
N ALA A 76 37.37 12.22 -54.54
CA ALA A 76 36.69 12.39 -55.81
C ALA A 76 37.38 13.54 -56.58
N CYS A 77 37.80 13.27 -57.80
CA CYS A 77 38.20 14.23 -58.83
C CYS A 77 37.77 13.60 -60.17
N ALA A 78 36.88 14.16 -60.99
CA ALA A 78 36.77 15.52 -61.52
C ALA A 78 38.07 15.97 -62.22
N GLY A 79 38.25 15.52 -63.46
CA GLY A 79 39.02 16.17 -64.54
C GLY A 79 38.22 15.89 -65.82
N ALA A 80 37.59 16.84 -66.50
CA ALA A 80 38.05 18.13 -67.02
C ALA A 80 39.15 17.96 -68.08
N ASP A 81 38.76 18.37 -69.28
CA ASP A 81 39.48 18.66 -70.51
C ASP A 81 40.89 19.28 -70.37
N ASP A 82 41.57 19.25 -71.52
CA ASP A 82 42.67 20.10 -72.01
C ASP A 82 44.08 19.48 -72.04
N GLY A 83 44.72 19.67 -73.19
CA GLY A 83 46.19 19.63 -73.35
C GLY A 83 46.69 18.48 -74.24
N GLU A 84 46.73 18.65 -75.56
CA GLU A 84 47.81 19.34 -76.29
C GLU A 84 48.89 18.38 -76.82
N ASP A 85 48.89 18.32 -78.15
CA ASP A 85 49.99 18.11 -79.07
C ASP A 85 51.39 18.24 -78.46
N ALA A 86 52.10 17.10 -78.38
CA ALA A 86 53.54 17.08 -78.23
C ALA A 86 54.16 16.43 -79.46
N GLU A 87 54.42 17.27 -80.47
CA GLU A 87 55.39 17.03 -81.55
C GLU A 87 56.77 16.76 -80.93
N ALA A 88 57.15 15.49 -80.82
CA ALA A 88 58.53 15.10 -80.57
C ALA A 88 59.22 14.82 -81.91
N ARG A 89 59.78 15.89 -82.50
CA ARG A 89 60.89 15.79 -83.46
C ARG A 89 62.03 15.00 -82.82
N GLY A 90 62.39 13.89 -83.46
CA GLY A 90 63.53 13.06 -83.07
C GLY A 90 64.05 12.32 -84.30
N ASP A 91 64.91 13.01 -85.03
CA ASP A 91 65.96 12.53 -85.93
C ASP A 91 65.71 11.24 -86.71
N GLU A 92 65.51 11.43 -88.02
CA GLU A 92 65.69 10.43 -89.07
C GLU A 92 67.14 9.88 -89.06
N LEU A 93 67.43 8.98 -88.13
CA LEU A 93 68.46 7.99 -88.34
C LEU A 93 67.92 7.00 -89.37
N LEU A 94 68.46 7.05 -90.59
CA LEU A 94 68.33 5.99 -91.59
C LEU A 94 68.69 4.65 -90.92
N VAL A 95 67.68 3.92 -90.43
CA VAL A 95 67.81 2.51 -90.12
C VAL A 95 68.13 1.84 -91.46
N PRO A 96 69.31 1.19 -91.62
CA PRO A 96 69.63 0.51 -92.86
C PRO A 96 68.49 -0.46 -93.19
N LEU A 97 67.94 -0.31 -94.41
CA LEU A 97 66.96 -1.22 -94.98
C LEU A 97 67.36 -2.64 -94.61
N ARG A 98 66.49 -3.32 -93.85
CA ARG A 98 66.69 -4.72 -93.46
C ARG A 98 67.13 -5.49 -94.71
N PRO A 99 68.18 -6.32 -94.64
CA PRO A 99 68.64 -7.09 -95.79
C PRO A 99 67.44 -7.79 -96.41
N LYS A 100 67.29 -7.66 -97.74
CA LYS A 100 66.21 -8.29 -98.50
C LYS A 100 66.04 -9.71 -97.97
N LEU A 101 64.89 -9.96 -97.36
CA LEU A 101 64.55 -11.27 -96.78
C LEU A 101 64.96 -12.32 -97.81
N ARG A 102 65.82 -13.23 -97.36
CA ARG A 102 66.04 -14.49 -98.04
C ARG A 102 64.65 -15.01 -98.42
N SER A 103 64.43 -15.36 -99.69
CA SER A 103 63.17 -15.96 -100.11
C SER A 103 62.85 -17.07 -99.11
N LEU A 104 61.66 -17.01 -98.49
CA LEU A 104 61.28 -17.96 -97.43
C LEU A 104 61.62 -19.36 -97.93
N ASP A 105 62.57 -19.99 -97.24
CA ASP A 105 62.88 -21.37 -97.50
C ASP A 105 61.65 -22.19 -97.10
N HIS A 106 61.51 -23.40 -97.64
CA HIS A 106 60.41 -24.28 -97.27
C HIS A 106 60.35 -24.55 -95.75
N TYR A 107 61.48 -24.47 -95.05
CA TYR A 107 61.56 -24.49 -93.60
C TYR A 107 60.98 -23.22 -92.93
N ASP A 108 61.19 -22.03 -93.49
CA ASP A 108 60.62 -20.79 -92.94
C ASP A 108 59.07 -20.76 -93.04
N LEU A 109 58.51 -21.42 -94.08
CA LEU A 109 57.07 -21.60 -94.22
C LEU A 109 56.50 -22.57 -93.18
N MET A 110 57.24 -23.62 -92.83
CA MET A 110 56.86 -24.54 -91.76
C MET A 110 56.92 -23.84 -90.40
N ASP A 111 57.98 -23.06 -90.15
CA ASP A 111 58.11 -22.27 -88.91
C ASP A 111 57.00 -21.21 -88.78
N ALA A 112 56.62 -20.54 -89.88
CA ALA A 112 55.50 -19.60 -89.88
C ALA A 112 54.14 -20.29 -89.67
N PHE A 113 53.96 -21.50 -90.22
CA PHE A 113 52.77 -22.31 -89.99
C PHE A 113 52.68 -22.76 -88.53
N ASP A 114 53.77 -23.26 -87.95
CA ASP A 114 53.85 -23.66 -86.54
C ASP A 114 53.65 -22.47 -85.59
N ALA A 115 54.21 -21.29 -85.92
CA ALA A 115 53.94 -20.05 -85.20
C ALA A 115 52.46 -19.63 -85.28
N SER A 116 51.81 -19.82 -86.43
CA SER A 116 50.38 -19.54 -86.60
C SER A 116 49.49 -20.50 -85.80
N LEU A 117 49.83 -21.79 -85.77
CA LEU A 117 49.16 -22.79 -84.94
C LEU A 117 49.34 -22.48 -83.45
N HIS A 118 50.57 -22.16 -83.02
CA HIS A 118 50.84 -21.78 -81.64
C HIS A 118 50.08 -20.51 -81.25
N SER A 119 50.00 -19.51 -82.14
CA SER A 119 49.20 -18.30 -81.90
C SER A 119 47.71 -18.62 -81.76
N GLN A 120 47.17 -19.50 -82.61
CA GLN A 120 45.78 -19.95 -82.49
C GLN A 120 45.54 -20.72 -81.19
N GLU A 121 46.46 -21.59 -80.77
CA GLU A 121 46.38 -22.30 -79.49
C GLU A 121 46.49 -21.36 -78.29
N GLU A 122 47.32 -20.32 -78.35
CA GLU A 122 47.36 -19.29 -77.31
C GLU A 122 46.06 -18.50 -77.26
N GLU A 123 45.48 -18.15 -78.41
CA GLU A 123 44.19 -17.45 -78.46
C GLU A 123 43.06 -18.31 -77.89
N THR A 124 43.00 -19.62 -78.19
CA THR A 124 42.01 -20.52 -77.60
C THR A 124 42.22 -20.65 -76.10
N LYS A 125 43.46 -20.84 -75.62
CA LYS A 125 43.79 -20.86 -74.17
C LYS A 125 43.40 -19.55 -73.48
N ARG A 126 43.67 -18.39 -74.11
CA ARG A 126 43.27 -17.08 -73.59
C ARG A 126 41.74 -16.93 -73.56
N GLN A 127 41.03 -17.41 -74.59
CA GLN A 127 39.56 -17.39 -74.61
C GLN A 127 38.97 -18.32 -73.56
N GLU A 128 39.53 -19.51 -73.34
CA GLU A 128 39.12 -20.43 -72.29
C GLU A 128 39.39 -19.85 -70.89
N ALA A 129 40.54 -19.21 -70.68
CA ALA A 129 40.85 -18.51 -69.44
C ALA A 129 39.83 -17.39 -69.16
N LYS A 130 39.48 -16.59 -70.19
CA LYS A 130 38.42 -15.57 -70.09
C LYS A 130 37.06 -16.20 -69.77
N LYS A 131 36.67 -17.30 -70.41
CA LYS A 131 35.42 -18.02 -70.11
C LYS A 131 35.39 -18.53 -68.67
N LYS A 132 36.48 -19.13 -68.17
CA LYS A 132 36.62 -19.57 -66.77
C LYS A 132 36.51 -18.38 -65.81
N GLN A 133 37.15 -17.24 -66.13
CA GLN A 133 37.07 -16.03 -65.32
C GLN A 133 35.64 -15.47 -65.24
N VAL A 134 34.91 -15.47 -66.37
CA VAL A 134 33.49 -15.07 -66.42
C VAL A 134 32.63 -16.01 -65.58
N GLN A 135 32.80 -17.33 -65.68
CA GLN A 135 32.07 -18.31 -64.87
C GLN A 135 32.33 -18.14 -63.36
N VAL A 136 33.59 -17.88 -62.97
CA VAL A 136 33.93 -17.61 -61.57
C VAL A 136 33.27 -16.31 -61.10
N ARG A 137 33.28 -15.27 -61.92
CA ARG A 137 32.61 -14.00 -61.61
C ARG A 137 31.10 -14.19 -61.46
N GLU A 138 30.43 -14.86 -62.40
CA GLU A 138 29.00 -15.16 -62.34
C GLU A 138 28.65 -15.95 -61.07
N ARG A 139 29.49 -16.91 -60.67
CA ARG A 139 29.30 -17.66 -59.42
C ARG A 139 29.43 -16.77 -58.18
N LEU A 140 30.41 -15.86 -58.15
CA LEU A 140 30.59 -14.92 -57.04
C LEU A 140 29.43 -13.91 -56.98
N ASP A 141 29.01 -13.37 -58.13
CA ASP A 141 27.87 -12.46 -58.23
C ASP A 141 26.57 -13.17 -57.78
N GLY A 142 26.40 -14.45 -58.12
CA GLY A 142 25.32 -15.30 -57.61
C GLY A 142 25.35 -15.47 -56.09
N GLN A 143 26.51 -15.78 -55.50
CA GLN A 143 26.68 -15.88 -54.04
C GLN A 143 26.40 -14.56 -53.32
N MET A 144 26.80 -13.44 -53.92
CA MET A 144 26.51 -12.11 -53.37
C MET A 144 25.02 -11.78 -53.43
N ALA A 145 24.35 -12.13 -54.53
CA ALA A 145 22.90 -11.96 -54.67
C ALA A 145 22.11 -12.84 -53.68
N GLU A 146 22.52 -14.08 -53.46
CA GLU A 146 21.91 -14.97 -52.46
C GLU A 146 22.08 -14.42 -51.03
N ARG A 147 23.28 -13.95 -50.68
CA ARG A 147 23.52 -13.30 -49.39
C ARG A 147 22.68 -12.04 -49.21
N GLN A 148 22.50 -11.25 -50.27
CA GLN A 148 21.67 -10.06 -50.20
C GLN A 148 20.20 -10.43 -49.98
N LYS A 149 19.68 -11.42 -50.72
CA LYS A 149 18.32 -11.95 -50.51
C LYS A 149 18.12 -12.49 -49.08
N ALA A 150 19.11 -13.18 -48.51
CA ALA A 150 19.04 -13.67 -47.14
C ALA A 150 18.94 -12.52 -46.14
N LYS A 151 19.76 -11.46 -46.29
CA LYS A 151 19.67 -10.25 -45.46
C LYS A 151 18.31 -9.56 -45.59
N ASP A 152 17.79 -9.45 -46.80
CA ASP A 152 16.48 -8.80 -47.04
C ASP A 152 15.35 -9.61 -46.38
N LEU A 153 15.41 -10.94 -46.43
CA LEU A 153 14.46 -11.81 -45.71
C LEU A 153 14.57 -11.64 -44.18
N GLU A 154 15.78 -11.62 -43.63
CA GLU A 154 15.99 -11.38 -42.18
C GLU A 154 15.41 -10.01 -41.75
N VAL A 155 15.60 -8.97 -42.56
CA VAL A 155 15.02 -7.64 -42.29
C VAL A 155 13.49 -7.70 -42.29
N MET A 156 12.88 -8.38 -43.27
CA MET A 156 11.42 -8.55 -43.32
C MET A 156 10.88 -9.37 -42.13
N GLU A 157 11.61 -10.40 -41.69
CA GLU A 157 11.26 -11.18 -40.49
C GLU A 157 11.34 -10.33 -39.22
N GLN A 158 12.39 -9.51 -39.08
CA GLN A 158 12.52 -8.57 -37.97
C GLN A 158 11.40 -7.52 -37.97
N GLN A 159 10.99 -7.03 -39.14
CA GLN A 159 9.86 -6.11 -39.26
C GLN A 159 8.56 -6.78 -38.81
N ARG A 160 8.27 -8.01 -39.28
CA ARG A 160 7.10 -8.78 -38.84
C ARG A 160 7.12 -9.05 -37.33
N ALA A 161 8.27 -9.39 -36.77
CA ALA A 161 8.41 -9.60 -35.32
C ALA A 161 8.14 -8.31 -34.54
N ARG A 162 8.62 -7.15 -35.01
CA ARG A 162 8.31 -5.84 -34.41
C ARG A 162 6.82 -5.52 -34.48
N GLU A 163 6.19 -5.76 -35.63
CA GLU A 163 4.74 -5.56 -35.81
C GLU A 163 3.92 -6.46 -34.87
N GLN A 164 4.32 -7.72 -34.69
CA GLN A 164 3.68 -8.63 -33.74
C GLN A 164 3.82 -8.13 -32.29
N VAL A 165 5.02 -7.72 -31.88
CA VAL A 165 5.26 -7.17 -30.54
C VAL A 165 4.44 -5.90 -30.29
N LEU A 166 4.33 -5.01 -31.29
CA LEU A 166 3.49 -3.81 -31.19
C LEU A 166 2.01 -4.18 -31.10
N ALA A 167 1.53 -5.13 -31.91
CA ALA A 167 0.14 -5.58 -31.86
C ALA A 167 -0.23 -6.21 -30.51
N ASP A 168 0.68 -7.00 -29.91
CA ASP A 168 0.46 -7.59 -28.59
C ASP A 168 0.56 -6.54 -27.47
N ALA A 169 1.45 -5.55 -27.60
CA ALA A 169 1.49 -4.41 -26.69
C ALA A 169 0.18 -3.59 -26.73
N GLU A 170 -0.40 -3.38 -27.92
CA GLU A 170 -1.70 -2.71 -28.07
C GLU A 170 -2.85 -3.51 -27.47
N LYS A 171 -2.87 -4.84 -27.63
CA LYS A 171 -3.88 -5.71 -26.99
C LYS A 171 -3.77 -5.62 -25.47
N LEU A 172 -2.55 -5.73 -24.93
CA LEU A 172 -2.30 -5.63 -23.50
C LEU A 172 -2.67 -4.25 -22.95
N ALA A 173 -2.41 -3.17 -23.70
CA ALA A 173 -2.85 -1.83 -23.34
C ALA A 173 -4.38 -1.70 -23.30
N LYS A 174 -5.09 -2.31 -24.26
CA LYS A 174 -6.57 -2.34 -24.30
C LYS A 174 -7.15 -3.16 -23.14
N GLU A 175 -6.55 -4.30 -22.82
CA GLU A 175 -6.94 -5.13 -21.68
C GLU A 175 -6.73 -4.40 -20.36
N GLN A 176 -5.57 -3.77 -20.16
CA GLN A 176 -5.30 -2.94 -18.98
C GLN A 176 -6.26 -1.75 -18.86
N ALA A 177 -6.61 -1.10 -19.98
CA ALA A 177 -7.60 -0.03 -19.98
C ALA A 177 -9.00 -0.55 -19.58
N ALA A 178 -9.40 -1.72 -20.10
CA ALA A 178 -10.66 -2.37 -19.74
C ALA A 178 -10.69 -2.81 -18.27
N GLU A 179 -9.58 -3.34 -17.74
CA GLU A 179 -9.45 -3.68 -16.31
C GLU A 179 -9.55 -2.45 -15.42
N ARG A 180 -8.90 -1.33 -15.78
CA ARG A 180 -9.03 -0.06 -15.05
C ARG A 180 -10.47 0.46 -15.06
N GLN A 181 -11.17 0.34 -16.18
CA GLN A 181 -12.60 0.70 -16.26
C GLN A 181 -13.47 -0.21 -15.38
N ARG A 182 -13.22 -1.52 -15.35
CA ARG A 182 -13.92 -2.45 -14.46
C ARG A 182 -13.66 -2.12 -12.99
N GLN A 183 -12.41 -1.83 -12.63
CA GLN A 183 -12.07 -1.41 -11.26
C GLN A 183 -12.70 -0.07 -10.90
N ALA A 184 -12.76 0.89 -11.83
CA ALA A 184 -13.44 2.16 -11.62
C ALA A 184 -14.94 1.95 -11.40
N ALA A 185 -15.60 1.13 -12.23
CA ALA A 185 -17.01 0.79 -12.07
C ALA A 185 -17.28 0.09 -10.72
N GLN A 186 -16.43 -0.86 -10.32
CA GLN A 186 -16.53 -1.50 -8.99
C GLN A 186 -16.38 -0.50 -7.85
N ARG A 187 -15.45 0.45 -7.96
CA ARG A 187 -15.29 1.53 -6.97
C ARG A 187 -16.53 2.43 -6.92
N GLU A 188 -17.10 2.77 -8.07
CA GLU A 188 -18.34 3.54 -8.13
C GLU A 188 -19.53 2.79 -7.51
N GLU A 189 -19.66 1.48 -7.76
CA GLU A 189 -20.68 0.64 -7.10
C GLU A 189 -20.48 0.58 -5.59
N LEU A 190 -19.24 0.42 -5.11
CA LEU A 190 -18.93 0.46 -3.68
C LEU A 190 -19.25 1.83 -3.06
N LEU A 191 -18.97 2.92 -3.77
CA LEU A 191 -19.35 4.26 -3.32
C LEU A 191 -20.87 4.44 -3.29
N ARG A 192 -21.60 3.95 -4.30
CA ARG A 192 -23.08 3.99 -4.30
C ARG A 192 -23.67 3.24 -3.11
N THR A 193 -23.22 2.00 -2.89
CA THR A 193 -23.67 1.19 -1.74
C THR A 193 -23.30 1.82 -0.39
N ALA A 194 -22.14 2.49 -0.28
CA ALA A 194 -21.78 3.24 0.91
C ALA A 194 -22.71 4.43 1.16
N LEU A 195 -23.03 5.20 0.11
CA LEU A 195 -23.98 6.32 0.19
C LEU A 195 -25.38 5.85 0.58
N GLU A 196 -25.88 4.77 -0.02
CA GLU A 196 -27.16 4.14 0.36
C GLU A 196 -27.17 3.72 1.84
N ALA A 197 -26.07 3.15 2.33
CA ALA A 197 -25.95 2.80 3.74
C ALA A 197 -25.98 4.04 4.66
N GLU A 198 -25.28 5.13 4.28
CA GLU A 198 -25.32 6.39 5.01
C GLU A 198 -26.72 7.00 5.08
N GLU A 199 -27.48 6.96 3.97
CA GLU A 199 -28.87 7.40 3.93
C GLU A 199 -29.76 6.58 4.89
N ILE A 200 -29.61 5.25 4.89
CA ILE A 200 -30.32 4.37 5.82
C ILE A 200 -29.97 4.70 7.28
N PHE A 201 -28.70 4.96 7.59
CA PHE A 201 -28.27 5.37 8.93
C PHE A 201 -28.84 6.73 9.33
N ALA A 202 -28.86 7.69 8.41
CA ALA A 202 -29.43 9.01 8.63
C ALA A 202 -30.95 8.93 8.90
N GLU A 203 -31.68 8.11 8.14
CA GLU A 203 -33.10 7.84 8.39
C GLU A 203 -33.35 7.21 9.75
N LYS A 204 -32.60 6.15 10.11
CA LYS A 204 -32.73 5.51 11.43
C LYS A 204 -32.48 6.50 12.56
N LYS A 205 -31.48 7.38 12.41
CA LYS A 205 -31.17 8.43 13.38
C LYS A 205 -32.31 9.44 13.49
N ARG A 206 -32.92 9.87 12.37
CA ARG A 206 -34.10 10.74 12.38
C ARG A 206 -35.29 10.09 13.08
N ARG A 207 -35.61 8.83 12.75
CA ARG A 207 -36.70 8.08 13.40
C ARG A 207 -36.48 7.95 14.91
N ALA A 208 -35.27 7.64 15.34
CA ALA A 208 -34.93 7.57 16.76
C ALA A 208 -35.02 8.94 17.48
N GLN A 209 -34.68 10.04 16.79
CA GLN A 209 -34.86 11.39 17.32
C GLN A 209 -36.35 11.75 17.44
N ASP A 210 -37.17 11.42 16.44
CA ASP A 210 -38.61 11.64 16.46
C ASP A 210 -39.30 10.83 17.55
N GLU A 211 -38.89 9.57 17.76
CA GLU A 211 -39.36 8.75 18.89
C GLU A 211 -39.02 9.37 20.24
N ARG A 212 -37.76 9.78 20.43
CA ARG A 212 -37.34 10.49 21.65
C ARG A 212 -38.13 11.78 21.87
N ARG A 213 -38.43 12.52 20.81
CA ARG A 213 -39.24 13.74 20.88
C ARG A 213 -40.68 13.43 21.31
N ARG A 214 -41.31 12.40 20.72
CA ARG A 214 -42.65 11.95 21.10
C ARG A 214 -42.69 11.47 22.55
N ASP A 215 -41.68 10.74 22.99
CA ASP A 215 -41.60 10.28 24.39
C ASP A 215 -41.40 11.45 25.35
N TYR A 216 -40.59 12.43 24.98
CA TYR A 216 -40.44 13.67 25.74
C TYR A 216 -41.78 14.45 25.83
N GLU A 217 -42.50 14.58 24.72
CA GLU A 217 -43.82 15.22 24.68
C GLU A 217 -44.85 14.46 25.55
N ARG A 218 -44.85 13.12 25.51
CA ARG A 218 -45.69 12.28 26.40
C ARG A 218 -45.37 12.49 27.87
N VAL A 219 -44.09 12.49 28.24
CA VAL A 219 -43.66 12.75 29.62
C VAL A 219 -44.07 14.14 30.07
N CYS A 220 -43.91 15.15 29.23
CA CYS A 220 -44.36 16.52 29.54
C CYS A 220 -45.88 16.60 29.75
N GLN A 221 -46.68 15.91 28.94
CA GLN A 221 -48.13 15.84 29.12
C GLN A 221 -48.52 15.17 30.45
N VAL A 222 -47.84 14.08 30.83
CA VAL A 222 -48.08 13.42 32.13
C VAL A 222 -47.74 14.36 33.28
N ILE A 223 -46.60 15.07 33.21
CA ILE A 223 -46.22 16.06 34.23
C ILE A 223 -47.28 17.17 34.34
N GLN A 224 -47.76 17.71 33.22
CA GLN A 224 -48.81 18.72 33.21
C GLN A 224 -50.13 18.21 33.81
N GLN A 225 -50.53 16.98 33.50
CA GLN A 225 -51.72 16.36 34.09
C GLN A 225 -51.57 16.15 35.60
N ASP A 226 -50.39 15.72 36.06
CA ASP A 226 -50.12 15.55 37.49
C ASP A 226 -50.08 16.90 38.22
N GLU A 227 -49.57 17.96 37.59
CA GLU A 227 -49.63 19.33 38.13
C GLU A 227 -51.07 19.83 38.23
N GLN A 228 -51.91 19.59 37.21
CA GLN A 228 -53.33 19.93 37.25
C GLN A 228 -54.07 19.17 38.35
N LYS A 229 -53.87 17.85 38.46
CA LYS A 229 -54.45 17.04 39.54
C LYS A 229 -54.02 17.54 40.92
N LYS A 230 -52.73 17.85 41.11
CA LYS A 230 -52.23 18.44 42.36
C LYS A 230 -52.87 19.80 42.66
N ALA A 231 -53.10 20.62 41.64
CA ALA A 231 -53.79 21.91 41.81
C ALA A 231 -55.26 21.71 42.22
N GLU A 232 -55.98 20.79 41.58
CA GLU A 232 -57.36 20.42 41.93
C GLU A 232 -57.46 19.83 43.35
N GLU A 233 -56.54 18.94 43.73
CA GLU A 233 -56.42 18.39 45.09
C GLU A 233 -56.12 19.50 46.12
N ALA A 234 -55.25 20.46 45.78
CA ALA A 234 -54.99 21.61 46.64
C ALA A 234 -56.22 22.52 46.78
N GLU A 235 -56.98 22.75 45.71
CA GLU A 235 -58.22 23.53 45.77
C GLU A 235 -59.31 22.85 46.58
N THR A 236 -59.52 21.55 46.38
CA THR A 236 -60.49 20.76 47.14
C THR A 236 -60.12 20.68 48.62
N SER A 237 -58.83 20.52 48.94
CA SER A 237 -58.31 20.60 50.31
C SER A 237 -58.56 21.97 50.93
N LYS A 238 -58.31 23.07 50.21
CA LYS A 238 -58.62 24.44 50.66
C LYS A 238 -60.12 24.64 50.90
N LYS A 239 -60.99 24.12 50.01
CA LYS A 239 -62.46 24.18 50.17
C LYS A 239 -62.90 23.44 51.43
N LEU A 240 -62.44 22.21 51.64
CA LEU A 240 -62.71 21.43 52.85
C LEU A 240 -62.21 22.13 54.12
N GLN A 241 -61.03 22.75 54.08
CA GLN A 241 -60.49 23.49 55.21
C GLN A 241 -61.29 24.76 55.51
N ASN A 242 -61.77 25.46 54.48
CA ASN A 242 -62.66 26.59 54.62
C ASN A 242 -64.01 26.18 55.20
N GLU A 243 -64.61 25.09 54.72
CA GLU A 243 -65.85 24.51 55.26
C GLU A 243 -65.71 24.09 56.72
N ARG A 244 -64.59 23.45 57.09
CA ARG A 244 -64.29 23.16 58.51
C ARG A 244 -64.17 24.44 59.33
N SER A 245 -63.55 25.47 58.78
CA SER A 245 -63.37 26.76 59.45
C SER A 245 -64.69 27.51 59.61
N THR A 246 -65.59 27.47 58.63
CA THR A 246 -66.92 28.08 58.73
C THR A 246 -67.81 27.32 59.70
N ALA A 247 -67.85 25.98 59.61
CA ALA A 247 -68.56 25.13 60.57
C ALA A 247 -68.09 25.35 62.00
N PHE A 248 -66.78 25.47 62.22
CA PHE A 248 -66.22 25.78 63.54
C PHE A 248 -66.58 27.19 64.03
N ARG A 249 -66.59 28.19 63.14
CA ARG A 249 -67.05 29.56 63.47
C ARG A 249 -68.53 29.59 63.83
N GLU A 250 -69.37 28.84 63.11
CA GLU A 250 -70.80 28.72 63.41
C GLU A 250 -71.05 28.01 64.73
N TYR A 251 -70.33 26.92 65.00
CA TYR A 251 -70.34 26.25 66.29
C TYR A 251 -69.96 27.20 67.45
N LEU A 252 -68.89 28.00 67.28
CA LEU A 252 -68.49 29.01 68.26
C LEU A 252 -69.54 30.13 68.44
N LYS A 253 -70.22 30.53 67.35
CA LYS A 253 -71.33 31.49 67.43
C LYS A 253 -72.52 30.91 68.18
N GLN A 254 -72.88 29.64 67.93
CA GLN A 254 -73.95 28.94 68.63
C GLN A 254 -73.64 28.81 70.13
N THR A 255 -72.44 28.34 70.50
CA THR A 255 -72.03 28.27 71.92
C THR A 255 -71.98 29.64 72.59
N ARG A 256 -71.56 30.70 71.89
CA ARG A 256 -71.64 32.07 72.42
C ARG A 256 -73.08 32.53 72.62
N ALA A 257 -73.98 32.21 71.70
CA ALA A 257 -75.40 32.56 71.80
C ALA A 257 -76.11 31.77 72.91
N GLU A 258 -75.79 30.49 73.07
CA GLU A 258 -76.28 29.65 74.17
C GLU A 258 -75.79 30.16 75.52
N ARG A 259 -74.48 30.44 75.66
CA ARG A 259 -73.94 31.08 76.87
C ARG A 259 -74.56 32.46 77.14
N ALA A 260 -74.88 33.24 76.11
CA ALA A 260 -75.55 34.51 76.27
C ALA A 260 -77.02 34.34 76.73
N LYS A 261 -77.72 33.32 76.23
CA LYS A 261 -79.08 32.95 76.67
C LYS A 261 -79.07 32.41 78.10
N GLU A 262 -78.11 31.56 78.45
CA GLU A 262 -77.90 31.08 79.82
C GLU A 262 -77.53 32.23 80.76
N LYS A 263 -76.65 33.14 80.35
CA LYS A 263 -76.34 34.35 81.13
C LYS A 263 -77.55 35.26 81.30
N ARG A 264 -78.40 35.43 80.29
CA ARG A 264 -79.64 36.20 80.42
C ARG A 264 -80.64 35.54 81.37
N LYS A 265 -80.83 34.21 81.26
CA LYS A 265 -81.65 33.43 82.20
C LYS A 265 -81.10 33.51 83.63
N ALA A 266 -79.80 33.32 83.79
CA ALA A 266 -79.11 33.47 85.06
C ALA A 266 -79.21 34.89 85.61
N GLN A 267 -79.13 35.95 84.79
CA GLN A 267 -79.31 37.34 85.24
C GLN A 267 -80.78 37.66 85.61
N GLU A 268 -81.76 37.01 84.97
CA GLU A 268 -83.18 37.14 85.31
C GLU A 268 -83.52 36.37 86.60
N GLU A 269 -82.90 35.20 86.81
CA GLU A 269 -82.96 34.43 88.06
C GLU A 269 -82.19 35.14 89.18
N GLU A 270 -81.03 35.71 88.90
CA GLU A 270 -80.19 36.46 89.83
C GLU A 270 -80.83 37.79 90.21
N LYS A 271 -81.55 38.48 89.32
CA LYS A 271 -82.36 39.67 89.68
C LYS A 271 -83.57 39.33 90.55
N LYS A 272 -84.18 38.15 90.37
CA LYS A 272 -85.24 37.64 91.26
C LYS A 272 -84.67 37.24 92.63
N MET A 273 -83.53 36.56 92.63
CA MET A 273 -82.85 36.13 93.85
C MET A 273 -82.18 37.28 94.61
N LEU A 274 -81.65 38.32 93.95
CA LEU A 274 -81.07 39.52 94.59
C LEU A 274 -82.12 40.38 95.29
N ALA A 275 -83.36 40.41 94.80
CA ALA A 275 -84.47 41.10 95.47
C ALA A 275 -84.89 40.41 96.78
N GLU A 276 -84.75 39.09 96.85
CA GLU A 276 -85.04 38.28 98.05
C GLU A 276 -83.81 38.12 98.98
N MET A 277 -82.59 38.07 98.43
CA MET A 277 -81.33 37.94 99.18
C MET A 277 -80.89 39.24 99.86
N LYS A 278 -81.25 40.43 99.36
CA LYS A 278 -80.89 41.71 100.03
C LYS A 278 -81.55 41.90 101.41
N ARG A 279 -82.49 41.04 101.80
CA ARG A 279 -83.11 41.00 103.14
C ARG A 279 -82.60 39.86 104.03
N VAL A 280 -81.76 38.97 103.49
CA VAL A 280 -81.25 37.78 104.20
C VAL A 280 -79.71 37.70 104.17
N SER A 281 -79.04 38.52 103.34
CA SER A 281 -77.57 38.58 103.16
C SER A 281 -76.85 39.13 104.39
N ASP A 282 -77.41 40.14 105.05
CA ASP A 282 -76.80 40.79 106.22
C ASP A 282 -76.69 39.83 107.43
N GLU A 283 -77.47 38.74 107.44
CA GLU A 283 -77.46 37.71 108.50
C GLU A 283 -76.72 36.41 108.12
N ARG A 284 -76.35 36.22 106.84
CA ARG A 284 -75.70 34.99 106.34
C ARG A 284 -74.23 35.12 105.96
N GLU A 285 -73.73 36.33 105.70
CA GLU A 285 -72.33 36.56 105.32
C GLU A 285 -71.31 36.13 106.41
N ALA A 286 -71.71 36.12 107.69
CA ALA A 286 -70.88 35.60 108.78
C ALA A 286 -70.72 34.05 108.77
N LYS A 287 -71.62 33.31 108.11
CA LYS A 287 -71.60 31.83 108.08
C LYS A 287 -70.97 31.25 106.81
N ALA A 288 -70.89 32.02 105.72
CA ALA A 288 -70.40 31.55 104.41
C ALA A 288 -68.87 31.52 104.27
N VAL A 289 -68.15 32.34 105.03
CA VAL A 289 -66.66 32.42 104.98
C VAL A 289 -66.02 31.10 105.41
N ALA A 290 -66.57 30.41 106.42
CA ALA A 290 -66.06 29.12 106.90
C ALA A 290 -66.28 27.96 105.91
N ALA A 291 -67.34 28.00 105.09
CA ALA A 291 -67.64 26.95 104.11
C ALA A 291 -66.78 27.03 102.84
N LEU A 292 -66.29 28.23 102.48
CA LEU A 292 -65.43 28.45 101.31
C LEU A 292 -64.00 27.93 101.53
N GLU A 293 -63.50 27.96 102.77
CA GLU A 293 -62.17 27.44 103.11
C GLU A 293 -62.11 25.90 103.01
N ALA A 294 -63.18 25.20 103.41
CA ALA A 294 -63.29 23.75 103.25
C ALA A 294 -63.30 23.31 101.76
N ARG A 295 -63.88 24.12 100.87
CA ARG A 295 -63.95 23.84 99.42
C ARG A 295 -62.62 24.12 98.71
N LYS A 296 -61.86 25.13 99.15
CA LYS A 296 -60.50 25.40 98.67
C LYS A 296 -59.54 24.25 99.01
N ALA A 297 -59.63 23.70 100.22
CA ALA A 297 -58.83 22.55 100.63
C ALA A 297 -59.13 21.27 99.80
N GLN A 298 -60.37 21.10 99.32
CA GLN A 298 -60.75 19.98 98.47
C GLN A 298 -60.21 20.11 97.04
N LEU A 299 -60.21 21.31 96.47
CA LEU A 299 -59.62 21.59 95.15
C LEU A 299 -58.09 21.51 95.14
N GLU A 300 -57.42 21.92 96.23
CA GLU A 300 -55.98 21.72 96.37
C GLU A 300 -55.60 20.24 96.41
N ARG A 301 -56.42 19.39 97.06
CA ARG A 301 -56.23 17.92 97.05
C ARG A 301 -56.36 17.33 95.65
N PHE A 302 -57.31 17.79 94.83
CA PHE A 302 -57.44 17.34 93.43
C PHE A 302 -56.32 17.85 92.53
N SER A 303 -55.83 19.08 92.73
CA SER A 303 -54.70 19.63 91.97
C SER A 303 -53.40 18.86 92.24
N LYS A 304 -53.19 18.44 93.50
CA LYS A 304 -52.06 17.62 93.92
C LYS A 304 -52.19 16.15 93.47
N SER A 305 -53.41 15.61 93.35
CA SER A 305 -53.60 14.21 92.95
C SER A 305 -53.60 13.96 91.44
N LEU A 306 -53.84 14.99 90.61
CA LEU A 306 -53.88 14.84 89.14
C LEU A 306 -52.65 15.43 88.43
N GLY A 307 -51.95 16.40 89.03
CA GLY A 307 -50.80 17.04 88.39
C GLY A 307 -49.55 16.16 88.29
N ALA A 308 -49.23 15.40 89.34
CA ALA A 308 -48.07 14.51 89.37
C ALA A 308 -48.13 13.35 88.35
N PRO A 309 -49.22 12.55 88.25
CA PRO A 309 -49.26 11.44 87.29
C PRO A 309 -49.35 11.89 85.83
N LEU A 310 -49.87 13.09 85.56
CA LEU A 310 -49.89 13.66 84.19
C LEU A 310 -48.51 14.19 83.77
N ALA A 311 -47.75 14.78 84.70
CA ALA A 311 -46.38 15.21 84.43
C ALA A 311 -45.46 14.01 84.19
N GLU A 312 -45.61 12.94 84.97
CA GLU A 312 -44.86 11.68 84.75
C GLU A 312 -45.20 11.02 83.42
N LYS A 313 -46.49 10.99 83.03
CA LYS A 313 -46.89 10.45 81.71
C LYS A 313 -46.33 11.26 80.55
N ARG A 314 -46.35 12.60 80.62
CA ARG A 314 -45.75 13.44 79.57
C ARG A 314 -44.24 13.29 79.49
N ALA A 315 -43.56 13.20 80.64
CA ALA A 315 -42.12 12.96 80.68
C ALA A 315 -41.74 11.56 80.14
N GLN A 316 -42.59 10.54 80.35
CA GLN A 316 -42.41 9.21 79.75
C GLN A 316 -42.68 9.22 78.24
N GLU A 317 -43.74 9.89 77.79
CA GLU A 317 -44.04 10.03 76.36
C GLU A 317 -42.91 10.76 75.62
N GLU A 318 -42.37 11.85 76.16
CA GLU A 318 -41.23 12.58 75.58
C GLU A 318 -39.97 11.70 75.47
N ARG A 319 -39.64 10.94 76.53
CA ARG A 319 -38.52 9.98 76.50
C ARG A 319 -38.73 8.89 75.44
N ASP A 320 -39.94 8.35 75.34
CA ASP A 320 -40.26 7.35 74.31
C ASP A 320 -40.18 7.91 72.89
N TYR A 321 -40.53 9.18 72.69
CA TYR A 321 -40.38 9.86 71.40
C TYR A 321 -38.91 10.14 71.06
N GLU A 322 -38.11 10.55 72.04
CA GLU A 322 -36.66 10.74 71.88
C GLU A 322 -35.96 9.42 71.55
N GLU A 323 -36.24 8.34 72.29
CA GLU A 323 -35.68 7.00 72.02
C GLU A 323 -36.07 6.49 70.63
N ARG A 324 -37.33 6.66 70.21
CA ARG A 324 -37.77 6.29 68.85
C ARG A 324 -37.06 7.13 67.79
N GLY A 325 -36.87 8.42 68.07
CA GLY A 325 -36.13 9.34 67.19
C GLY A 325 -34.66 8.94 67.05
N GLU A 326 -34.01 8.53 68.13
CA GLU A 326 -32.62 8.06 68.13
C GLU A 326 -32.46 6.72 67.41
N ARG A 327 -33.36 5.75 67.64
CA ARG A 327 -33.36 4.48 66.90
C ARG A 327 -33.53 4.70 65.40
N GLN A 328 -34.44 5.59 64.97
CA GLN A 328 -34.61 5.93 63.56
C GLN A 328 -33.36 6.63 62.95
N LYS A 329 -32.66 7.47 63.72
CA LYS A 329 -31.40 8.09 63.26
C LYS A 329 -30.31 7.04 63.09
N GLN A 330 -30.17 6.10 64.03
CA GLN A 330 -29.19 5.02 63.95
C GLN A 330 -29.48 4.07 62.77
N GLU A 331 -30.74 3.70 62.54
CA GLU A 331 -31.13 2.90 61.37
C GLU A 331 -30.84 3.60 60.05
N ARG A 332 -31.04 4.93 59.96
CA ARG A 332 -30.67 5.71 58.76
C ARG A 332 -29.16 5.71 58.54
N LEU A 333 -28.37 5.94 59.58
CA LEU A 333 -26.91 5.93 59.49
C LEU A 333 -26.38 4.55 59.09
N GLN A 334 -26.95 3.47 59.62
CA GLN A 334 -26.61 2.09 59.22
C GLN A 334 -26.91 1.85 57.74
N ARG A 335 -28.09 2.24 57.25
CA ARG A 335 -28.44 2.12 55.83
C ARG A 335 -27.53 2.95 54.91
N GLU A 336 -27.11 4.12 55.37
CA GLU A 336 -26.16 4.96 54.62
C GLU A 336 -24.77 4.32 54.54
N LEU A 337 -24.28 3.72 55.63
CA LEU A 337 -23.02 2.98 55.66
C LEU A 337 -23.08 1.73 54.77
N GLU A 338 -24.14 0.92 54.88
CA GLU A 338 -24.36 -0.25 54.02
C GLU A 338 -24.42 0.13 52.53
N ALA A 339 -25.07 1.26 52.21
CA ALA A 339 -25.11 1.78 50.84
C ALA A 339 -23.75 2.27 50.33
N LEU A 340 -22.88 2.79 51.20
CA LEU A 340 -21.50 3.15 50.84
C LEU A 340 -20.66 1.89 50.61
N GLU A 341 -20.77 0.89 51.48
CA GLU A 341 -20.08 -0.40 51.31
C GLU A 341 -20.48 -1.08 50.00
N GLN A 342 -21.77 -1.14 49.68
CA GLN A 342 -22.24 -1.67 48.40
C GLN A 342 -21.69 -0.89 47.19
N LYS A 343 -21.58 0.44 47.29
CA LYS A 343 -20.96 1.26 46.22
C LYS A 343 -19.47 0.96 46.08
N GLU A 344 -18.76 0.75 47.18
CA GLU A 344 -17.34 0.37 47.16
C GLU A 344 -17.13 -1.03 46.58
N GLU A 345 -17.99 -1.99 46.91
CA GLU A 345 -17.94 -3.35 46.34
C GLU A 345 -18.18 -3.33 44.83
N VAL A 346 -19.20 -2.62 44.36
CA VAL A 346 -19.46 -2.43 42.93
C VAL A 346 -18.26 -1.76 42.24
N ARG A 347 -17.62 -0.78 42.90
CA ARG A 347 -16.41 -0.13 42.38
C ARG A 347 -15.23 -1.10 42.29
N LYS A 348 -15.03 -1.96 43.31
CA LYS A 348 -13.99 -2.99 43.33
C LYS A 348 -14.22 -4.04 42.23
N VAL A 349 -15.46 -4.47 42.00
CA VAL A 349 -15.82 -5.39 40.91
C VAL A 349 -15.48 -4.77 39.55
N LYS A 350 -15.92 -3.53 39.30
CA LYS A 350 -15.59 -2.81 38.06
C LYS A 350 -14.09 -2.63 37.86
N LEU A 351 -13.35 -2.35 38.93
CA LEU A 351 -11.89 -2.22 38.86
C LEU A 351 -11.23 -3.55 38.45
N ARG A 352 -11.69 -4.68 39.01
CA ARG A 352 -11.23 -6.02 38.63
C ARG A 352 -11.55 -6.32 37.17
N GLU A 353 -12.76 -6.01 36.71
CA GLU A 353 -13.14 -6.18 35.30
C GLU A 353 -12.24 -5.38 34.34
N VAL A 354 -11.90 -4.14 34.68
CA VAL A 354 -10.97 -3.31 33.88
C VAL A 354 -9.55 -3.88 33.88
N VAL A 355 -9.07 -4.35 35.03
CA VAL A 355 -7.75 -5.00 35.13
C VAL A 355 -7.69 -6.28 34.31
N ASP A 356 -8.74 -7.11 34.38
CA ASP A 356 -8.84 -8.34 33.61
C ASP A 356 -8.95 -8.07 32.11
N ALA A 357 -9.72 -7.06 31.70
CA ALA A 357 -9.79 -6.62 30.31
C ALA A 357 -8.42 -6.15 29.80
N ASN A 358 -7.72 -5.32 30.57
CA ASN A 358 -6.36 -4.88 30.22
C ASN A 358 -5.38 -6.05 30.12
N ARG A 359 -5.49 -7.04 31.01
CA ARG A 359 -4.67 -8.25 30.96
C ARG A 359 -4.93 -9.07 29.69
N ARG A 360 -6.20 -9.23 29.30
CA ARG A 360 -6.59 -9.89 28.04
C ARG A 360 -6.06 -9.13 26.82
N PHE A 361 -6.18 -7.80 26.79
CA PHE A 361 -5.62 -7.00 25.71
C PHE A 361 -4.09 -7.10 25.62
N ALA A 362 -3.39 -7.19 26.75
CA ALA A 362 -1.95 -7.40 26.76
C ALA A 362 -1.57 -8.78 26.21
N GLN A 363 -2.31 -9.84 26.58
CA GLN A 363 -2.13 -11.19 26.08
C GLN A 363 -2.43 -11.30 24.58
N ASP A 364 -3.57 -10.77 24.13
CA ASP A 364 -3.92 -10.68 22.70
C ASP A 364 -2.85 -9.92 21.90
N ARG A 365 -2.24 -8.89 22.50
CA ARG A 365 -1.17 -8.12 21.84
C ARG A 365 0.12 -8.92 21.73
N SER A 366 0.51 -9.66 22.77
CA SER A 366 1.68 -10.55 22.71
C SER A 366 1.47 -11.70 21.74
N GLU A 367 0.30 -12.35 21.76
CA GLU A 367 -0.02 -13.46 20.86
C GLU A 367 -0.10 -13.02 19.39
N ARG A 368 -0.44 -11.76 19.12
CA ARG A 368 -0.40 -11.17 17.77
C ARG A 368 1.00 -10.72 17.32
N LEU A 369 1.91 -10.48 18.27
CA LEU A 369 3.29 -10.09 17.99
C LEU A 369 4.16 -11.29 17.59
N ASP A 370 3.92 -12.47 18.18
CA ASP A 370 4.67 -13.70 17.89
C ASP A 370 4.62 -14.14 16.41
N PRO A 371 3.45 -14.25 15.74
CA PRO A 371 3.41 -14.69 14.33
C PRO A 371 4.03 -13.67 13.37
N ARG A 372 4.06 -12.38 13.74
CA ARG A 372 4.77 -11.36 12.95
C ARG A 372 6.28 -11.50 13.10
N GLN A 373 6.77 -11.75 14.31
CA GLN A 373 8.19 -12.00 14.53
C GLN A 373 8.67 -13.28 13.87
N GLU A 374 7.84 -14.32 13.82
CA GLU A 374 8.14 -15.56 13.08
C GLU A 374 8.21 -15.30 11.58
N ALA A 375 7.22 -14.60 11.01
CA ALA A 375 7.25 -14.21 9.59
C ALA A 375 8.46 -13.33 9.23
N ASP A 376 8.83 -12.38 10.10
CA ASP A 376 10.00 -11.54 9.91
C ASP A 376 11.31 -12.35 9.96
N ARG A 377 11.38 -13.39 10.81
CA ARG A 377 12.53 -14.31 10.87
C ARG A 377 12.64 -15.16 9.61
N GLU A 378 11.53 -15.73 9.14
CA GLU A 378 11.48 -16.49 7.88
C GLU A 378 11.90 -15.61 6.69
N GLN A 379 11.45 -14.35 6.66
CA GLN A 379 11.84 -13.40 5.64
C GLN A 379 13.34 -13.06 5.69
N MET A 380 13.91 -12.90 6.90
CA MET A 380 15.35 -12.70 7.05
C MET A 380 16.17 -13.92 6.60
N GLU A 381 15.69 -15.14 6.85
CA GLU A 381 16.34 -16.37 6.39
C GLU A 381 16.31 -16.49 4.87
N LEU A 382 15.16 -16.18 4.24
CA LEU A 382 15.04 -16.11 2.78
C LEU A 382 16.02 -15.09 2.19
N TRP A 383 16.14 -13.90 2.77
CA TRP A 383 17.11 -12.90 2.31
C TRP A 383 18.57 -13.33 2.49
N ARG A 384 18.88 -14.09 3.53
CA ARG A 384 20.22 -14.68 3.68
C ARG A 384 20.51 -15.68 2.57
N LEU A 385 19.57 -16.57 2.28
CA LEU A 385 19.69 -17.54 1.19
C LEU A 385 19.82 -16.86 -0.18
N ASP A 386 18.99 -15.85 -0.47
CA ASP A 386 19.07 -15.09 -1.73
C ASP A 386 20.41 -14.36 -1.88
N ASN A 387 20.92 -13.78 -0.79
CA ASN A 387 22.23 -13.13 -0.79
C ASN A 387 23.37 -14.14 -1.01
N GLU A 388 23.30 -15.33 -0.41
CA GLU A 388 24.29 -16.39 -0.63
C GLU A 388 24.25 -16.91 -2.08
N VAL A 389 23.06 -17.15 -2.62
CA VAL A 389 22.87 -17.55 -4.02
C VAL A 389 23.38 -16.46 -4.96
N GLY A 390 23.05 -15.19 -4.70
CA GLY A 390 23.56 -14.04 -5.46
C GLY A 390 25.08 -13.95 -5.42
N ALA A 391 25.68 -14.10 -4.23
CA ALA A 391 27.13 -14.06 -4.05
C ALA A 391 27.83 -15.20 -4.81
N THR A 392 27.26 -16.41 -4.83
CA THR A 392 27.83 -17.53 -5.60
C THR A 392 27.69 -17.33 -7.12
N GLN A 393 26.57 -16.77 -7.59
CA GLN A 393 26.39 -16.43 -9.00
C GLN A 393 27.37 -15.34 -9.44
N ASP A 394 27.57 -14.30 -8.63
CA ASP A 394 28.51 -13.24 -8.93
C ASP A 394 29.97 -13.73 -8.94
N ARG A 395 30.33 -14.65 -8.03
CA ARG A 395 31.63 -15.33 -8.07
C ARG A 395 31.80 -16.11 -9.38
N ARG A 396 30.80 -16.90 -9.78
CA ARG A 396 30.83 -17.65 -11.06
C ARG A 396 30.96 -16.72 -12.27
N LYS A 397 30.22 -15.61 -12.32
CA LYS A 397 30.33 -14.61 -13.39
C LYS A 397 31.72 -13.98 -13.45
N ARG A 398 32.29 -13.64 -12.30
CA ARG A 398 33.67 -13.09 -12.21
C ARG A 398 34.71 -14.11 -12.65
N GLU A 399 34.55 -15.37 -12.27
CA GLU A 399 35.43 -16.47 -12.69
C GLU A 399 35.35 -16.71 -14.19
N LEU A 400 34.14 -16.74 -14.76
CA LEU A 400 33.92 -16.87 -16.20
C LEU A 400 34.54 -15.69 -16.97
N ALA A 401 34.35 -14.46 -16.49
CA ALA A 401 34.98 -13.28 -17.10
C ALA A 401 36.52 -13.32 -17.02
N ARG A 402 37.08 -13.86 -15.93
CA ARG A 402 38.53 -14.09 -15.81
C ARG A 402 39.01 -15.16 -16.79
N GLN A 403 38.26 -16.24 -16.96
CA GLN A 403 38.58 -17.30 -17.93
C GLN A 403 38.53 -16.76 -19.35
N GLN A 404 37.46 -16.05 -19.74
CA GLN A 404 37.36 -15.42 -21.05
C GLN A 404 38.52 -14.46 -21.36
N ARG A 405 38.97 -13.68 -20.36
CA ARG A 405 40.16 -12.83 -20.52
C ARG A 405 41.43 -13.66 -20.71
N LYS A 406 41.62 -14.71 -19.91
CA LYS A 406 42.77 -15.62 -20.08
C LYS A 406 42.76 -16.27 -21.46
N ASP A 407 41.61 -16.75 -21.93
CA ASP A 407 41.48 -17.38 -23.25
C ASP A 407 41.78 -16.38 -24.38
N MET A 408 41.32 -15.13 -24.24
CA MET A 408 41.63 -14.05 -25.17
C MET A 408 43.12 -13.69 -25.15
N ASP A 409 43.72 -13.56 -23.96
CA ASP A 409 45.14 -13.27 -23.81
C ASP A 409 46.00 -14.42 -24.38
N ASP A 410 45.65 -15.67 -24.10
CA ASP A 410 46.32 -16.86 -24.64
C ASP A 410 46.21 -16.90 -26.17
N HIS A 411 45.04 -16.55 -26.72
CA HIS A 411 44.86 -16.41 -28.17
C HIS A 411 45.75 -15.30 -28.74
N CYS A 412 45.75 -14.11 -28.13
CA CYS A 412 46.59 -12.99 -28.55
C CYS A 412 48.09 -13.34 -28.45
N ILE A 413 48.53 -14.00 -27.38
CA ILE A 413 49.91 -14.48 -27.22
C ILE A 413 50.24 -15.51 -28.29
N ALA A 414 49.33 -16.44 -28.61
CA ALA A 414 49.53 -17.41 -29.68
C ALA A 414 49.69 -16.74 -31.05
N VAL A 415 48.87 -15.72 -31.34
CA VAL A 415 49.00 -14.90 -32.56
C VAL A 415 50.31 -14.11 -32.57
N MET A 416 50.68 -13.48 -31.45
CA MET A 416 51.96 -12.77 -31.32
C MET A 416 53.15 -13.69 -31.50
N ARG A 417 53.14 -14.91 -30.95
CA ARG A 417 54.20 -15.91 -31.15
C ARG A 417 54.32 -16.32 -32.61
N LYS A 418 53.19 -16.59 -33.27
CA LYS A 418 53.15 -16.89 -34.72
C LYS A 418 53.72 -15.72 -35.54
N ASN A 419 53.34 -14.50 -35.21
CA ASN A 419 53.82 -13.30 -35.92
C ASN A 419 55.29 -13.00 -35.61
N ALA A 420 55.75 -13.23 -34.38
CA ALA A 420 57.14 -13.02 -33.98
C ALA A 420 58.11 -14.03 -34.64
N SER A 421 57.63 -15.23 -34.99
CA SER A 421 58.41 -16.18 -35.79
C SER A 421 58.52 -15.82 -37.28
N VAL A 422 57.76 -14.84 -37.76
CA VAL A 422 57.76 -14.38 -39.15
C VAL A 422 58.60 -13.10 -39.25
N HIS A 423 59.57 -13.07 -40.16
CA HIS A 423 60.37 -11.86 -40.38
C HIS A 423 59.47 -10.72 -40.88
N ILE A 424 59.77 -9.46 -40.53
CA ILE A 424 58.92 -8.30 -40.86
C ILE A 424 58.66 -8.20 -42.38
N SER A 425 59.62 -8.63 -43.22
CA SER A 425 59.45 -8.67 -44.68
C SER A 425 58.53 -9.78 -45.19
N GLU A 426 58.23 -10.80 -44.38
CA GLU A 426 57.34 -11.91 -44.69
C GLU A 426 55.91 -11.68 -44.17
N PHE A 427 55.69 -10.59 -43.43
CA PHE A 427 54.38 -10.23 -42.90
C PHE A 427 53.40 -9.84 -44.02
N GLY A 428 52.34 -10.63 -44.20
CA GLY A 428 51.32 -10.40 -45.23
C GLY A 428 51.60 -11.08 -46.58
N LEU A 429 52.73 -11.78 -46.71
CA LEU A 429 52.98 -12.67 -47.84
C LEU A 429 52.27 -14.00 -47.60
N THR A 430 51.30 -14.34 -48.45
CA THR A 430 50.70 -15.68 -48.42
C THR A 430 51.70 -16.71 -48.95
N ASP A 431 51.59 -17.96 -48.49
CA ASP A 431 52.46 -19.05 -48.95
C ASP A 431 52.50 -19.19 -50.48
N ASP A 432 51.39 -18.85 -51.15
CA ASP A 432 51.29 -18.86 -52.61
C ASP A 432 52.11 -17.74 -53.27
N VAL A 433 52.13 -16.55 -52.69
CA VAL A 433 52.97 -15.44 -53.19
C VAL A 433 54.44 -15.77 -52.96
N ARG A 434 54.79 -16.32 -51.79
CA ARG A 434 56.16 -16.79 -51.51
C ARG A 434 56.62 -17.85 -52.51
N LYS A 435 55.78 -18.84 -52.81
CA LYS A 435 56.08 -19.86 -53.84
C LYS A 435 56.28 -19.23 -55.22
N ARG A 436 55.43 -18.29 -55.63
CA ARG A 436 55.56 -17.58 -56.92
C ARG A 436 56.84 -16.75 -56.99
N GLU A 437 57.21 -16.06 -55.91
CA GLU A 437 58.46 -15.29 -55.83
C GLU A 437 59.69 -16.19 -55.91
N LEU A 438 59.68 -17.33 -55.21
CA LEU A 438 60.75 -18.34 -55.30
C LEU A 438 60.90 -18.89 -56.73
N VAL A 439 59.77 -19.18 -57.40
CA VAL A 439 59.78 -19.62 -58.81
C VAL A 439 60.32 -18.53 -59.72
N PHE A 440 59.89 -17.27 -59.54
CA PHE A 440 60.37 -16.14 -60.34
C PHE A 440 61.87 -15.88 -60.14
N GLN A 441 62.39 -16.08 -58.92
CA GLN A 441 63.80 -15.85 -58.60
C GLN A 441 64.69 -17.09 -58.80
N ARG A 442 64.15 -18.18 -59.34
CA ARG A 442 64.85 -19.47 -59.51
C ARG A 442 66.20 -19.31 -60.21
N ASP A 443 66.24 -18.60 -61.33
CA ASP A 443 67.47 -18.41 -62.11
C ASP A 443 68.55 -17.65 -61.32
N ARG A 444 68.12 -16.73 -60.45
CA ARG A 444 69.02 -15.97 -59.56
C ARG A 444 69.55 -16.85 -58.43
N LEU A 445 68.69 -17.68 -57.84
CA LEU A 445 69.08 -18.66 -56.81
C LEU A 445 70.04 -19.72 -57.36
N GLU A 446 69.85 -20.13 -58.62
CA GLU A 446 70.77 -21.05 -59.31
C GLU A 446 72.16 -20.44 -59.50
N ARG A 447 72.25 -19.17 -59.92
CA ARG A 447 73.54 -18.45 -60.01
C ARG A 447 74.21 -18.30 -58.64
N LEU A 448 73.46 -17.94 -57.60
CA LEU A 448 73.99 -17.85 -56.23
C LEU A 448 74.56 -19.19 -55.72
N GLY A 449 73.89 -20.30 -56.05
CA GLY A 449 74.39 -21.64 -55.76
C GLY A 449 75.67 -21.99 -56.53
N GLN A 450 75.76 -21.61 -57.80
CA GLN A 450 76.97 -21.81 -58.63
C GLN A 450 78.16 -20.97 -58.16
N GLU A 451 77.91 -19.74 -57.69
CA GLU A 451 78.92 -18.83 -57.14
C GLU A 451 79.38 -19.21 -55.73
N GLY A 452 78.77 -20.25 -55.13
CA GLY A 452 79.13 -20.74 -53.80
C GLY A 452 78.71 -19.81 -52.65
N PHE A 453 77.79 -18.88 -52.90
CA PHE A 453 77.30 -17.98 -51.85
C PHE A 453 76.39 -18.75 -50.88
N ARG A 454 76.91 -19.03 -49.67
CA ARG A 454 76.24 -19.79 -48.60
C ARG A 454 75.56 -21.06 -49.13
N PRO A 455 76.35 -22.07 -49.55
CA PRO A 455 75.88 -23.17 -50.38
C PRO A 455 74.75 -23.98 -49.74
N GLU A 456 74.72 -24.11 -48.42
CA GLU A 456 73.65 -24.83 -47.71
C GLU A 456 72.28 -24.17 -47.84
N LEU A 457 72.22 -22.83 -47.77
CA LEU A 457 70.96 -22.08 -47.86
C LEU A 457 70.53 -21.87 -49.32
N SER A 458 71.46 -21.55 -50.21
CA SER A 458 71.15 -21.35 -51.63
C SER A 458 70.71 -22.64 -52.31
N THR A 459 71.30 -23.79 -51.95
CA THR A 459 70.84 -25.10 -52.45
C THR A 459 69.49 -25.52 -51.87
N ALA A 460 69.21 -25.22 -50.60
CA ALA A 460 67.90 -25.46 -49.99
C ALA A 460 66.80 -24.62 -50.66
N LEU A 461 67.02 -23.31 -50.80
CA LEU A 461 66.08 -22.40 -51.47
C LEU A 461 65.88 -22.73 -52.95
N ARG A 462 66.93 -23.19 -53.63
CA ARG A 462 66.82 -23.69 -55.01
C ARG A 462 65.91 -24.92 -55.08
N ARG A 463 66.09 -25.90 -54.17
CA ARG A 463 65.21 -27.09 -54.10
C ARG A 463 63.76 -26.71 -53.80
N GLU A 464 63.55 -25.78 -52.88
CA GLU A 464 62.21 -25.25 -52.57
C GLU A 464 61.59 -24.54 -53.79
N ALA A 465 62.36 -23.76 -54.54
CA ALA A 465 61.91 -23.12 -55.78
C ALA A 465 61.57 -24.15 -56.88
N GLU A 466 62.35 -25.22 -57.01
CA GLU A 466 62.10 -26.32 -57.95
C GLU A 466 60.82 -27.08 -57.56
N GLN A 467 60.62 -27.38 -56.27
CA GLN A 467 59.39 -27.99 -55.76
C GLN A 467 58.18 -27.06 -55.93
N ALA A 468 58.33 -25.77 -55.63
CA ALA A 468 57.29 -24.78 -55.85
C ALA A 468 56.91 -24.69 -57.34
N ALA A 469 57.89 -24.69 -58.25
CA ALA A 469 57.64 -24.71 -59.68
C ALA A 469 56.87 -25.96 -60.12
N GLN A 470 57.22 -27.13 -59.60
CA GLN A 470 56.48 -28.37 -59.86
C GLN A 470 55.04 -28.30 -59.34
N THR A 471 54.81 -27.73 -58.15
CA THR A 471 53.45 -27.58 -57.61
C THR A 471 52.62 -26.55 -58.40
N VAL A 472 53.22 -25.48 -58.90
CA VAL A 472 52.55 -24.46 -59.73
C VAL A 472 52.28 -24.99 -61.14
N LEU A 473 53.10 -25.91 -61.65
CA LEU A 473 52.85 -26.59 -62.93
C LEU A 473 51.83 -27.72 -62.83
N ALA A 474 51.67 -28.32 -61.64
CA ALA A 474 50.72 -29.40 -61.38
C ALA A 474 49.31 -28.91 -61.00
N ALA A 475 49.20 -27.68 -60.48
CA ALA A 475 47.94 -26.99 -60.20
C ALA A 475 47.46 -26.20 -61.42
#